data_AF-A0A0X1KUL0-F1
#
_entry.id   AF-A0A0X1KUL0-F1
#
_cell.length_a   1.000
_cell.length_b   1.000
_cell.length_c   1.000
_cell.angle_alpha   90.00
_cell.angle_beta   90.00
_cell.angle_gamma   90.00
#
_symmetry.space_group_name_H-M   'P 1'
#
loop_
_entity.id
_entity.type
_entity.pdbx_description
1 polymer ?
#
loop_
_entity_poly.entity_id
_entity_poly.type
_entity_poly.pdbx_seq_one_letter_code
_entity_poly.pdbx_strand_id
1 'polypeptide(L)'
;MSEDRFNGFLDGEFDDEVLDEKTKNDIKLYSEALKVFRMRYDYRPSAKLEEKIIHRFMKPRRILWEVAMGVAVVAAAFYITFNLVPRRNVEPMVQESKVVSEVFDYLSLVKLVGDGF
;
A
#
# COMPACT_ATOMS: atom_id res chain seq x y z
N MET A 1 -37.29 12.85 -43.99
CA MET A 1 -37.43 13.07 -42.54
C MET A 1 -36.89 14.47 -42.32
N SER A 2 -37.68 15.40 -41.82
CA SER A 2 -37.15 16.73 -41.48
C SER A 2 -36.73 16.70 -40.02
N GLU A 3 -35.44 16.48 -39.77
CA GLU A 3 -34.85 16.51 -38.42
C GLU A 3 -35.26 17.79 -37.66
N ASP A 4 -35.40 18.90 -38.39
CA ASP A 4 -35.83 20.20 -37.85
C ASP A 4 -37.17 20.15 -37.10
N ARG A 5 -38.17 19.44 -37.62
CA ARG A 5 -39.49 19.33 -36.97
C ARG A 5 -39.46 18.41 -35.76
N PHE A 6 -38.66 17.36 -35.81
CA PHE A 6 -38.50 16.42 -34.69
C PHE A 6 -37.78 17.11 -33.52
N ASN A 7 -36.68 17.82 -33.81
CA ASN A 7 -35.93 18.55 -32.80
C ASN A 7 -36.74 19.73 -32.25
N GLY A 8 -37.39 20.52 -33.10
CA GLY A 8 -38.25 21.61 -32.64
C GLY A 8 -39.40 21.14 -31.76
N PHE A 9 -39.96 19.95 -31.98
CA PHE A 9 -40.93 19.38 -31.04
C PHE A 9 -40.31 19.02 -29.69
N LEU A 10 -39.12 18.41 -29.68
CA LEU A 10 -38.40 18.10 -28.43
C LEU A 10 -38.01 19.37 -27.65
N ASP A 11 -37.73 20.46 -28.37
CA ASP A 11 -37.41 21.77 -27.82
C ASP A 11 -38.67 22.56 -27.40
N GLY A 12 -39.87 22.06 -27.73
CA GLY A 12 -41.16 22.66 -27.36
C GLY A 12 -41.62 23.79 -28.27
N GLU A 13 -41.03 23.93 -29.47
CA GLU A 13 -41.37 24.95 -30.47
C GLU A 13 -42.63 24.62 -31.29
N PHE A 14 -42.99 23.33 -31.37
CA PHE A 14 -44.14 22.85 -32.14
C PHE A 14 -45.12 22.08 -31.27
N ASP A 15 -46.43 22.30 -31.50
CA ASP A 15 -47.50 21.52 -30.90
C ASP A 15 -47.71 20.18 -31.62
N ASP A 16 -48.27 19.22 -30.90
CA ASP A 16 -48.49 17.84 -31.34
C ASP A 16 -49.45 17.76 -32.56
N GLU A 17 -50.29 18.76 -32.77
CA GLU A 17 -51.22 18.83 -33.90
C GLU A 17 -50.52 19.15 -35.24
N VAL A 18 -49.35 19.80 -35.19
CA VAL A 18 -48.60 20.26 -36.37
C VAL A 18 -47.67 19.16 -36.93
N LEU A 19 -47.48 18.08 -36.17
CA LEU A 19 -46.58 16.98 -36.52
C LEU A 19 -47.21 15.99 -37.51
N ASP A 20 -46.45 15.66 -38.55
CA ASP A 20 -46.79 14.58 -39.49
C ASP A 20 -46.86 13.23 -38.76
N GLU A 21 -47.72 12.30 -39.21
CA GLU A 21 -47.88 10.97 -38.58
C GLU A 21 -46.56 10.19 -38.48
N LYS A 22 -45.67 10.37 -39.45
CA LYS A 22 -44.34 9.75 -39.44
C LYS A 22 -43.50 10.24 -38.26
N THR A 23 -43.44 11.56 -38.05
CA THR A 23 -42.68 12.17 -36.97
C THR A 23 -43.26 11.80 -35.60
N LYS A 24 -44.59 11.69 -35.49
CA LYS A 24 -45.26 11.19 -34.27
C LYS A 24 -44.84 9.77 -33.89
N ASN A 25 -44.76 8.88 -34.87
CA ASN A 25 -44.27 7.52 -34.63
C ASN A 25 -42.80 7.50 -34.19
N ASP A 26 -41.97 8.36 -34.78
CA ASP A 26 -40.56 8.48 -34.42
C ASP A 26 -40.39 9.03 -32.98
N ILE A 27 -41.21 10.02 -32.58
CA ILE A 27 -41.23 10.56 -31.20
C ILE A 27 -41.63 9.48 -30.21
N LYS A 28 -42.61 8.63 -30.56
CA LYS A 28 -43.03 7.51 -29.71
C LYS A 28 -41.88 6.53 -29.47
N LEU A 29 -41.17 6.13 -30.53
CA LEU A 29 -39.98 5.29 -30.46
C LEU A 29 -38.88 5.92 -29.59
N TYR A 30 -38.62 7.21 -29.79
CA TYR A 30 -37.65 7.96 -28.99
C TYR A 30 -38.03 8.00 -27.50
N SER A 31 -39.31 8.20 -27.19
CA SER A 31 -39.81 8.20 -25.80
C SER A 31 -39.65 6.84 -25.12
N GLU A 32 -39.84 5.74 -25.85
CA GLU A 32 -39.62 4.38 -25.34
C GLU A 32 -38.14 4.10 -25.10
N ALA A 33 -37.27 4.54 -26.02
CA ALA A 33 -35.82 4.45 -25.83
C ALA A 33 -35.36 5.23 -24.58
N LEU A 34 -35.91 6.44 -24.36
CA LEU A 34 -35.66 7.24 -23.17
C LEU A 34 -36.12 6.53 -21.88
N LYS A 35 -37.27 5.85 -21.89
CA LYS A 35 -37.73 5.06 -20.73
C LYS A 35 -36.74 3.94 -20.41
N VAL A 36 -36.30 3.18 -21.41
CA VAL A 36 -35.31 2.10 -21.22
C VAL A 36 -33.98 2.66 -20.71
N PHE A 37 -33.53 3.78 -21.27
CA PHE A 37 -32.33 4.47 -20.82
C PHE A 37 -32.45 4.90 -19.36
N ARG A 38 -33.55 5.53 -18.97
CA ARG A 38 -33.82 5.93 -17.60
C ARG A 38 -33.82 4.75 -16.62
N MET A 39 -34.45 3.62 -16.99
CA MET A 39 -34.40 2.39 -16.19
C MET A 39 -32.96 1.88 -15.97
N ARG A 40 -32.05 2.10 -16.93
CA ARG A 40 -30.64 1.74 -16.81
C ARG A 40 -29.89 2.64 -15.83
N TYR A 41 -30.22 3.93 -15.78
CA TYR A 41 -29.61 4.89 -14.84
C TYR A 41 -30.23 4.79 -13.43
N ASP A 42 -31.51 4.47 -13.34
CA ASP A 42 -32.19 4.18 -12.06
C ASP A 42 -31.86 2.78 -11.51
N TYR A 43 -30.98 2.03 -12.20
CA TYR A 43 -30.50 0.74 -11.70
C TYR A 43 -29.68 0.94 -10.42
N ARG A 44 -30.33 0.68 -9.28
CA ARG A 44 -29.63 0.51 -8.00
C ARG A 44 -29.14 -0.93 -7.91
N PRO A 45 -27.81 -1.16 -7.88
CA PRO A 45 -27.28 -2.51 -7.69
C PRO A 45 -27.81 -3.09 -6.37
N SER A 46 -28.04 -4.41 -6.34
CA SER A 46 -28.48 -5.06 -5.10
C SER A 46 -27.42 -4.91 -4.01
N ALA A 47 -27.84 -4.83 -2.75
CA ALA A 47 -26.93 -4.71 -1.60
C ALA A 47 -25.82 -5.77 -1.59
N LYS A 48 -26.11 -6.98 -2.10
CA LYS A 48 -25.12 -8.06 -2.25
C LYS A 48 -24.01 -7.75 -3.27
N LEU A 49 -24.35 -7.05 -4.35
CA LEU A 49 -23.36 -6.66 -5.38
C LEU A 49 -22.48 -5.53 -4.85
N GLU A 50 -23.07 -4.55 -4.16
CA GLU A 50 -22.37 -3.46 -3.50
C GLU A 50 -21.37 -4.00 -2.46
N GLU A 51 -21.81 -4.91 -1.59
CA GLU A 51 -20.94 -5.56 -0.61
C GLU A 51 -19.79 -6.32 -1.28
N LYS A 52 -20.05 -7.03 -2.38
CA LYS A 52 -19.02 -7.77 -3.13
C LYS A 52 -17.98 -6.82 -3.75
N ILE A 53 -18.41 -5.65 -4.24
CA ILE A 53 -17.53 -4.61 -4.77
C ILE A 53 -16.69 -4.01 -3.63
N ILE A 54 -17.31 -3.56 -2.55
CA ILE A 54 -16.63 -2.99 -1.39
C ILE A 54 -15.60 -3.98 -0.83
N HIS A 55 -15.96 -5.24 -0.65
CA HIS A 55 -15.06 -6.27 -0.13
C HIS A 55 -13.83 -6.49 -1.03
N ARG A 56 -14.01 -6.41 -2.36
CA ARG A 56 -12.90 -6.50 -3.32
C ARG A 56 -11.94 -5.31 -3.20
N PHE A 57 -12.47 -4.09 -3.00
CA PHE A 57 -11.65 -2.88 -2.86
C PHE A 57 -10.98 -2.74 -1.48
N MET A 58 -11.58 -3.28 -0.40
CA MET A 58 -11.01 -3.18 0.95
C MET A 58 -9.93 -4.22 1.25
N LYS A 59 -9.97 -5.41 0.62
CA LYS A 59 -8.95 -6.46 0.80
C LYS A 59 -7.50 -5.99 0.58
N PRO A 60 -7.13 -5.31 -0.53
CA PRO A 60 -5.74 -4.93 -0.77
C PRO A 60 -5.23 -3.90 0.26
N ARG A 61 -6.10 -3.01 0.77
CA ARG A 61 -5.72 -2.05 1.82
C ARG A 61 -5.37 -2.70 3.15
N ARG A 62 -6.08 -3.78 3.53
CA ARG A 62 -5.77 -4.54 4.75
C ARG A 62 -4.42 -5.23 4.66
N ILE A 63 -4.13 -5.85 3.52
CA ILE A 63 -2.85 -6.54 3.29
C ILE A 63 -1.68 -5.56 3.36
N LEU A 64 -1.80 -4.38 2.74
CA LEU A 64 -0.76 -3.34 2.82
C LEU A 64 -0.54 -2.86 4.26
N TRP A 65 -1.61 -2.73 5.05
CA TRP A 65 -1.53 -2.34 6.45
C TRP A 65 -0.87 -3.40 7.33
N GLU A 66 -1.21 -4.68 7.11
CA GLU A 66 -0.60 -5.83 7.79
C GLU A 66 0.90 -5.92 7.50
N VAL A 67 1.30 -5.73 6.23
CA VAL A 67 2.72 -5.68 5.83
C VAL A 67 3.43 -4.51 6.49
N ALA A 68 2.83 -3.31 6.49
CA ALA A 68 3.42 -2.13 7.13
C ALA A 68 3.63 -2.33 8.64
N MET A 69 2.65 -2.92 9.35
CA MET A 69 2.82 -3.27 10.76
C MET A 69 3.90 -4.33 10.96
N GLY A 70 3.97 -5.36 10.10
CA GLY A 70 5.02 -6.36 10.16
C GLY A 70 6.42 -5.76 10.03
N VAL A 71 6.62 -4.86 9.06
CA VAL A 71 7.89 -4.15 8.86
C VAL A 71 8.23 -3.27 10.07
N ALA A 72 7.25 -2.57 10.63
CA ALA A 72 7.46 -1.73 11.81
C ALA A 72 7.90 -2.55 13.05
N VAL A 73 7.30 -3.72 13.28
CA VAL A 73 7.68 -4.61 14.39
C VAL A 73 9.09 -5.15 14.21
N VAL A 74 9.45 -5.58 12.99
CA VAL A 74 10.80 -6.05 12.68
C VAL A 74 11.82 -4.93 12.88
N ALA A 75 11.54 -3.72 12.38
CA ALA A 75 12.41 -2.56 12.56
C ALA A 75 12.60 -2.20 14.04
N ALA A 76 11.53 -2.26 14.84
CA ALA A 76 11.60 -2.03 16.28
C ALA A 76 12.45 -3.09 17.00
N ALA A 77 12.31 -4.36 16.64
CA ALA A 77 13.12 -5.45 17.19
C ALA A 77 14.60 -5.27 16.86
N PHE A 78 14.94 -4.92 15.61
CA PHE A 78 16.31 -4.57 15.21
C PHE A 78 16.85 -3.36 15.97
N TYR A 79 16.05 -2.32 16.15
CA TYR A 79 16.47 -1.15 16.90
C TYR A 79 16.82 -1.50 18.35
N ILE A 80 15.99 -2.30 19.01
CA ILE A 80 16.21 -2.75 20.40
C ILE A 80 17.45 -3.63 20.50
N THR A 81 17.65 -4.60 19.61
CA THR A 81 18.81 -5.51 19.68
C THR A 81 20.13 -4.78 19.44
N PHE A 82 20.16 -3.78 18.56
CA PHE A 82 21.39 -3.07 18.23
C PHE A 82 21.69 -1.87 19.14
N ASN A 83 20.68 -1.19 19.68
CA ASN A 83 20.87 0.02 20.50
C ASN A 83 20.66 -0.20 22.00
N LEU A 84 19.85 -1.19 22.42
CA LEU A 84 19.47 -1.36 23.82
C LEU A 84 20.19 -2.53 24.51
N VAL A 85 20.62 -3.55 23.77
CA VAL A 85 21.46 -4.61 24.34
C VAL A 85 22.87 -4.03 24.49
N PRO A 86 23.37 -3.81 25.72
CA PRO A 86 24.75 -3.38 25.90
C PRO A 86 25.62 -4.44 25.25
N ARG A 87 26.36 -4.05 24.20
CA ARG A 87 27.48 -4.86 23.72
C ARG A 87 28.33 -5.08 24.95
N ARG A 88 28.40 -6.32 25.42
CA ARG A 88 29.33 -6.70 26.47
C ARG A 88 30.68 -6.28 25.92
N ASN A 89 31.24 -5.18 26.42
CA ASN A 89 32.62 -4.84 26.19
C ASN A 89 33.37 -6.00 26.79
N VAL A 90 33.68 -7.00 25.97
CA VAL A 90 34.72 -7.95 26.29
C VAL A 90 35.96 -7.07 26.23
N GLU A 91 36.32 -6.48 27.37
CA GLU A 91 37.65 -5.94 27.54
C GLU A 91 38.58 -7.03 27.00
N PRO A 92 39.46 -6.72 26.02
CA PRO A 92 40.45 -7.70 25.61
C PRO A 92 41.13 -8.14 26.90
N MET A 93 41.12 -9.44 27.20
CA MET A 93 41.88 -9.96 28.34
C MET A 93 43.32 -9.49 28.13
N VAL A 94 43.75 -8.48 28.88
CA VAL A 94 45.14 -8.04 28.90
C VAL A 94 45.90 -9.12 29.63
N GLN A 95 46.30 -10.14 28.89
CA GLN A 95 47.08 -11.26 29.37
C GLN A 95 48.56 -11.03 29.02
N GLU A 96 49.13 -9.84 29.26
CA GLU A 96 50.47 -9.53 28.74
C GLU A 96 51.42 -8.74 29.65
N SER A 97 51.12 -8.49 30.93
CA SER A 97 52.12 -7.85 31.81
C SER A 97 52.85 -8.80 32.75
N LYS A 98 52.17 -9.82 33.29
CA LYS A 98 52.78 -10.69 34.33
C LYS A 98 53.67 -11.80 33.79
N VAL A 99 53.32 -12.38 32.64
CA VAL A 99 54.10 -13.48 32.04
C VAL A 99 55.39 -12.95 31.40
N VAL A 100 55.33 -11.75 30.82
CA VAL A 100 56.52 -11.10 30.22
C VAL A 100 57.54 -10.71 31.29
N SER A 101 57.10 -10.27 32.49
CA SER A 101 58.04 -9.94 33.58
C SER A 101 58.75 -11.18 34.12
N GLU A 102 58.07 -12.31 34.26
CA GLU A 102 58.70 -13.55 34.76
C GLU A 102 59.77 -14.08 33.80
N VAL A 103 59.52 -14.02 32.48
CA VAL A 103 60.50 -14.42 31.46
C VAL A 103 61.68 -13.45 31.41
N PHE A 104 61.43 -12.14 31.52
CA PHE A 104 62.50 -11.14 31.59
C PHE A 104 63.36 -11.29 32.84
N ASP A 105 62.75 -11.51 34.01
CA ASP A 105 63.47 -11.74 35.25
C ASP A 105 64.33 -13.00 35.15
N TYR A 106 63.79 -14.10 34.62
CA TYR A 106 64.57 -15.33 34.42
C TYR A 106 65.75 -15.14 33.47
N LEU A 107 65.56 -14.45 32.34
CA LEU A 107 66.64 -14.13 31.40
C LEU A 107 67.69 -13.22 32.04
N SER A 108 67.27 -12.25 32.84
CA SER A 108 68.19 -11.35 33.55
C SER A 108 69.00 -12.09 34.61
N LEU A 109 68.37 -13.03 35.33
CA LEU A 109 68.99 -13.83 36.38
C LEU A 109 70.01 -14.81 35.79
N VAL A 110 69.66 -15.46 34.67
CA VAL A 110 70.59 -16.33 33.93
C VAL A 110 71.78 -15.54 33.39
N LYS A 111 71.56 -14.32 32.89
CA LYS A 111 72.65 -13.45 32.42
C LYS A 111 73.57 -13.00 33.56
N LEU A 112 73.01 -12.71 34.74
CA LEU A 112 73.79 -12.32 35.92
C LEU A 112 74.64 -13.48 36.46
N VAL A 113 74.14 -14.70 36.40
CA VAL A 113 74.87 -15.92 36.79
C VAL A 113 75.94 -16.28 35.76
N GLY A 114 75.72 -15.95 34.47
CA GLY A 114 76.68 -16.20 33.39
C GLY A 114 77.86 -15.24 33.33
N ASP A 115 77.72 -14.00 33.82
CA ASP A 115 78.78 -12.96 33.82
C ASP A 115 79.59 -12.92 35.13
N GLY A 116 79.36 -13.88 36.04
CA GLY A 116 79.88 -13.83 37.40
C GLY A 116 80.52 -15.12 37.90
N PHE A 117 81.27 -15.86 37.06
CA PHE A 117 82.33 -16.83 37.46
C PHE A 117 83.29 -17.10 36.30
#